data_AF-A0A840EP41-F1
#
_entry.id   AF-A0A840EP41-F1
#
_cell.length_a   1.000
_cell.length_b   1.000
_cell.length_c   1.000
_cell.angle_alpha   90.00
_cell.angle_beta   90.00
_cell.angle_gamma   90.00
#
_symmetry.space_group_name_H-M   'P 1'
#
loop_
_entity.id
_entity.type
_entity.pdbx_description
1 polymer ?
#
loop_
_entity_poly.entity_id
_entity_poly.type
_entity_poly.pdbx_seq_one_letter_code
_entity_poly.pdbx_strand_id
1 'polypeptide(L)'
;MDRVIEVIDVLERLKKEFNLKTDRKLCKLLGVKPNTLSNWKKRNRLDYEVILAICKRNNLDLNYIFYKTSEKSGSKNYTSFQYSYKENMA
;
A
#
# COMPACT_ATOMS: atom_id res chain seq x y z
N MET A 1 -17.26 13.43 -4.54
CA MET A 1 -16.17 14.04 -3.76
C MET A 1 -14.96 13.15 -3.96
N ASP A 2 -14.00 13.59 -4.77
CA ASP A 2 -12.80 12.79 -5.05
C ASP A 2 -12.00 12.63 -3.76
N ARG A 3 -11.85 11.39 -3.28
CA ARG A 3 -11.02 11.09 -2.11
C ARG A 3 -9.56 11.18 -2.52
N VAL A 4 -8.90 12.26 -2.14
CA VAL A 4 -7.46 12.43 -2.33
C VAL A 4 -6.73 11.48 -1.37
N ILE A 5 -5.81 10.68 -1.93
CA ILE A 5 -4.93 9.82 -1.14
C ILE A 5 -3.75 10.66 -0.68
N GLU A 6 -3.66 10.90 0.62
CA GLU A 6 -2.51 11.57 1.22
C GLU A 6 -1.35 10.59 1.44
N VAL A 7 -0.16 10.95 0.97
CA VAL A 7 1.04 10.12 1.10
C VAL A 7 1.39 9.87 2.56
N ILE A 8 1.21 10.87 3.42
CA ILE A 8 1.48 10.75 4.85
C ILE A 8 0.63 9.62 5.45
N ASP A 9 -0.66 9.58 5.13
CA ASP A 9 -1.58 8.55 5.65
C ASP A 9 -1.18 7.14 5.22
N VAL A 10 -0.75 6.96 3.97
CA VAL A 10 -0.25 5.67 3.47
C VAL A 10 0.98 5.24 4.27
N LEU A 11 1.93 6.14 4.48
CA LEU A 11 3.16 5.86 5.21
C LEU A 11 2.91 5.57 6.70
N GLU A 12 1.97 6.28 7.34
CA GLU A 12 1.56 5.99 8.73
C GLU A 12 0.89 4.62 8.85
N ARG A 13 0.04 4.24 7.90
CA ARG A 13 -0.59 2.91 7.90
C ARG A 13 0.43 1.80 7.68
N LEU A 14 1.41 1.98 6.80
CA LEU A 14 2.53 1.06 6.69
C LEU A 14 3.31 0.97 8.00
N LYS A 15 3.62 2.11 8.65
CA LYS A 15 4.28 2.08 9.96
C LYS A 15 3.47 1.29 10.99
N LYS A 16 2.15 1.43 10.99
CA LYS A 16 1.26 0.69 11.88
C LYS A 16 1.27 -0.83 11.61
N GLU A 17 1.11 -1.25 10.36
CA GLU A 17 1.13 -2.69 9.99
C GLU A 17 2.45 -3.37 10.37
N PHE A 18 3.57 -2.66 10.28
CA PHE A 18 4.89 -3.19 10.63
C PHE A 18 5.37 -2.82 12.05
N ASN A 19 4.51 -2.24 12.90
CA ASN A 19 4.86 -1.78 14.26
C ASN A 19 6.13 -0.89 14.32
N LEU A 20 6.28 0.00 13.33
CA LEU A 20 7.42 0.90 13.20
C LEU A 20 7.11 2.26 13.82
N LYS A 21 7.96 2.71 14.75
CA LYS A 21 7.79 4.02 15.41
C LYS A 21 8.50 5.19 14.70
N THR A 22 9.34 4.91 13.70
CA THR A 22 10.19 5.94 13.08
C THR A 22 10.30 5.78 11.58
N ASP A 23 10.38 6.92 10.90
CA ASP A 23 10.58 6.99 9.45
C ASP A 23 11.90 6.34 9.02
N ARG A 24 12.92 6.36 9.88
CA ARG A 24 14.18 5.66 9.63
C ARG A 24 13.96 4.14 9.48
N LYS A 25 13.12 3.54 10.31
CA LYS A 25 12.78 2.11 10.20
C LYS A 25 11.93 1.85 8.95
N LEU A 26 10.99 2.74 8.62
CA LEU A 26 10.20 2.65 7.40
C LEU A 26 11.09 2.72 6.15
N CYS A 27 12.06 3.63 6.11
CA CYS A 27 13.03 3.73 5.01
C CYS A 27 13.79 2.41 4.80
N LYS A 28 14.22 1.76 5.89
CA LYS A 28 14.88 0.45 5.83
C LYS A 28 13.97 -0.64 5.26
N LEU A 29 12.70 -0.68 5.69
CA LEU A 29 11.71 -1.62 5.16
C LEU A 29 11.47 -1.41 3.66
N LEU A 30 11.31 -0.16 3.25
CA LEU A 30 11.03 0.22 1.86
C LEU A 30 12.27 0.16 0.95
N GLY A 31 13.47 0.03 1.52
CA GLY A 31 14.72 0.05 0.75
C GLY A 31 15.07 1.43 0.17
N VAL A 32 14.59 2.53 0.77
CA VAL A 32 14.82 3.90 0.28
C VAL A 32 15.65 4.74 1.25
N LYS A 33 16.30 5.79 0.73
CA LYS A 33 17.05 6.76 1.56
C LYS A 33 16.07 7.69 2.30
N PRO A 34 16.42 8.22 3.49
CA PRO A 34 15.59 9.17 4.22
C PRO A 34 15.18 10.41 3.40
N ASN A 35 16.09 10.97 2.59
CA ASN A 35 15.78 12.10 1.71
C ASN A 35 14.72 11.75 0.66
N THR A 36 14.71 10.51 0.17
CA THR A 36 13.67 10.03 -0.76
C THR A 36 12.30 10.03 -0.09
N LEU A 37 12.20 9.46 1.12
CA LEU A 37 10.95 9.45 1.88
C LEU A 37 10.47 10.87 2.24
N SER A 38 11.39 11.76 2.61
CA SER A 38 11.10 13.18 2.85
C SER A 38 10.55 13.89 1.60
N ASN A 39 11.13 13.61 0.43
CA ASN A 39 10.64 14.14 -0.85
C ASN A 39 9.26 13.60 -1.21
N TRP A 40 8.97 12.32 -0.95
CA TRP A 40 7.64 11.74 -1.17
C TRP A 40 6.57 12.48 -0.37
N LYS A 41 6.82 12.72 0.92
CA LYS A 41 5.94 13.48 1.80
C LYS A 41 5.77 14.93 1.32
N LYS A 42 6.86 15.63 1.01
CA LYS A 42 6.83 17.03 0.57
C LYS A 42 6.09 17.22 -0.75
N ARG A 43 6.23 16.28 -1.69
CA ARG A 43 5.62 16.36 -3.03
C ARG A 43 4.23 15.71 -3.10
N ASN A 44 3.80 15.05 -2.02
CA ASN A 44 2.61 14.21 -1.99
C ASN A 44 2.56 13.21 -3.17
N ARG A 45 3.69 12.53 -3.41
CA ARG A 45 3.86 11.53 -4.49
C ARG A 45 4.64 10.33 -3.97
N LEU A 46 4.09 9.13 -4.16
CA LEU A 46 4.73 7.86 -3.80
C LEU A 46 5.39 7.22 -5.01
N ASP A 47 6.40 6.40 -4.73
CA ASP A 47 6.80 5.34 -5.65
C ASP A 47 5.85 4.15 -5.44
N TYR A 48 4.85 4.03 -6.33
CA TYR A 48 3.81 3.00 -6.20
C TYR A 48 4.37 1.59 -6.34
N GLU A 49 5.40 1.39 -7.16
CA GLU A 49 6.03 0.07 -7.33
C GLU A 49 6.64 -0.42 -6.01
N VAL A 50 7.33 0.47 -5.29
CA VAL A 50 7.90 0.14 -3.96
C VAL A 50 6.80 -0.23 -2.97
N ILE A 51 5.72 0.56 -2.89
CA ILE A 51 4.63 0.31 -1.94
C ILE A 51 3.88 -0.99 -2.31
N LEU A 52 3.50 -1.17 -3.57
CA LEU A 52 2.78 -2.34 -4.05
C LEU A 52 3.60 -3.62 -3.87
N ALA A 53 4.92 -3.57 -4.13
CA ALA A 53 5.78 -4.72 -3.92
C ALA A 53 5.88 -5.12 -2.44
N ILE A 54 5.89 -4.16 -1.51
CA ILE A 54 5.86 -4.44 -0.06
C ILE A 54 4.50 -5.01 0.35
N CYS A 55 3.40 -4.41 -0.11
CA CYS A 55 2.06 -4.91 0.20
C CYS A 55 1.85 -6.33 -0.33
N LYS A 56 2.26 -6.62 -1.57
CA LYS A 56 2.16 -7.95 -2.17
C LYS A 56 3.00 -8.99 -1.41
N ARG A 57 4.24 -8.66 -1.07
CA ARG A 57 5.15 -9.56 -0.33
C ARG A 57 4.66 -9.91 1.08
N ASN A 58 3.92 -9.00 1.72
CA ASN A 58 3.43 -9.17 3.09
C ASN A 58 1.92 -9.41 3.17
N ASN A 59 1.26 -9.66 2.04
CA ASN A 59 -0.19 -9.88 1.94
C ASN A 59 -1.03 -8.78 2.64
N LEU A 60 -0.66 -7.51 2.44
CA LEU A 60 -1.34 -6.36 3.03
C LEU A 60 -2.59 -5.98 2.21
N ASP A 61 -3.65 -5.61 2.91
CA ASP A 61 -4.86 -5.06 2.28
C ASP A 61 -4.61 -3.67 1.70
N LEU A 62 -4.59 -3.55 0.38
CA LEU A 62 -4.40 -2.29 -0.32
C LEU A 62 -5.50 -1.27 0.01
N ASN A 63 -6.74 -1.72 0.25
CA ASN A 63 -7.81 -0.80 0.61
C ASN A 63 -7.52 -0.16 1.96
N TYR A 64 -7.07 -0.95 2.94
CA TYR A 64 -6.64 -0.43 4.23
C TYR A 64 -5.49 0.58 4.05
N ILE A 65 -4.43 0.19 3.33
CA ILE A 65 -3.23 1.02 3.13
C ILE A 65 -3.55 2.34 2.42
N PHE A 66 -4.40 2.35 1.40
CA PHE A 66 -4.63 3.54 0.58
C PHE A 66 -5.87 4.36 0.95
N TYR A 67 -6.96 3.74 1.42
CA TYR A 67 -8.28 4.38 1.46
C TYR A 67 -8.93 4.51 2.83
N LYS A 68 -8.21 4.19 3.94
CA LYS A 68 -8.77 4.23 5.31
C LYS A 68 -10.17 3.64 5.35
N THR A 69 -10.35 2.43 4.81
CA THR A 69 -11.61 1.72 4.98
C THR A 69 -11.75 1.38 6.46
N SER A 70 -12.88 1.76 7.07
CA SER A 70 -13.29 1.37 8.42
C SER A 70 -13.59 -0.12 8.53
N GLU A 71 -13.59 -0.84 7.40
CA GLU A 71 -13.86 -2.26 7.32
C GLU A 71 -12.59 -2.97 6.87
N LYS A 72 -12.05 -3.84 7.74
CA LYS A 72 -11.20 -4.93 7.25
C LYS A 72 -12.09 -5.75 6.34
N SER A 73 -12.03 -5.51 5.04
CA SER A 73 -12.70 -6.38 4.09
C SER A 73 -12.01 -7.73 4.18
N GLY A 74 -12.64 -8.69 4.86
CA GLY A 74 -12.20 -10.08 4.87
C GLY A 74 -11.87 -10.49 3.43
N SER A 75 -10.71 -11.11 3.26
CA SER A 75 -10.13 -11.51 1.97
C SER A 75 -11.20 -12.00 0.99
N LYS A 76 -11.64 -11.15 0.05
CA LYS A 76 -12.37 -11.63 -1.11
C LYS A 76 -11.33 -12.27 -2.02
N ASN A 77 -11.40 -13.59 -2.17
CA ASN A 77 -10.59 -14.35 -3.10
C ASN A 77 -10.88 -13.85 -4.53
N TYR A 78 -10.00 -13.01 -5.08
CA TYR A 78 -10.06 -12.55 -6.47
C TYR A 78 -9.75 -13.67 -7.49
N THR A 79 -9.30 -14.84 -7.02
CA THR A 79 -8.94 -16.00 -7.82
C THR A 79 -10.12 -16.55 -8.63
N SER A 80 -11.35 -16.46 -8.14
CA SER A 80 -12.53 -17.01 -8.84
C SER A 80 -12.96 -16.17 -10.05
N PHE A 81 -12.74 -14.86 -10.06
CA PHE A 81 -13.11 -14.02 -11.21
C PHE A 81 -12.09 -14.11 -12.36
N GLN A 82 -10.80 -14.32 -12.10
CA GLN A 82 -9.79 -14.38 -13.17
C GLN A 82 -9.87 -15.67 -14.02
N TYR A 83 -10.34 -16.79 -13.45
CA TYR A 83 -10.51 -18.05 -14.19
C TYR A 83 -11.73 -18.03 -15.12
N SER A 84 -12.83 -17.37 -14.74
CA SER A 84 -14.00 -17.27 -15.61
C SER A 84 -13.73 -16.45 -16.88
N TYR A 85 -12.86 -15.44 -16.84
CA TYR A 85 -12.47 -14.69 -18.04
C TYR A 85 -11.62 -15.51 -19.03
N LYS A 86 -10.87 -16.51 -18.57
CA LYS A 86 -10.05 -17.36 -19.46
C LYS A 86 -10.87 -18.46 -20.14
N GLU A 87 -11.90 -18.99 -19.50
CA GLU A 87 -12.77 -20.02 -20.09
C GLU A 87 -13.71 -19.48 -21.18
N ASN A 88 -14.00 -18.18 -21.16
CA ASN A 88 -14.89 -17.53 -22.15
C ASN A 88 -14.14 -16.90 -23.35
N MET A 89 -12.82 -17.14 -23.48
CA MET A 89 -12.00 -16.69 -24.63
C MET A 89 -11.34 -17.87 -25.38
N ALA A 90 -11.69 -19.11 -25.03
CA ALA A 90 -11.38 -20.31 -25.81
C ALA A 90 -12.60 -20.67 -26.69
#